data_AF-A0A7V9KN14-F1
#
_entry.id   AF-A0A7V9KN14-F1
#
_cell.length_a   1.000
_cell.length_b   1.000
_cell.length_c   1.000
_cell.angle_alpha   90.00
_cell.angle_beta   90.00
_cell.angle_gamma   90.00
#
_symmetry.space_group_name_H-M   'P 1'
#
loop_
_entity.id
_entity.type
_entity.pdbx_description
1 polymer ?
#
loop_
_entity_poly.entity_id
_entity_poly.type
_entity_poly.pdbx_seq_one_letter_code
_entity_poly.pdbx_strand_id
1 'polypeptide(L)'
;VHPFFNGRPALSLTAALQAQEPIPSAADNLYLATVGNGNAGPAQLGLKKFFDLMPNLKASDFDYIIFDMPPLGQTSPTLGMAGFMDKVLLVVEGEKTGRETVKRGYEALIAGRDNISVIFNKGRSYVPDWLHSDS
;
A
#
# COMPACT_ATOMS: atom_id res chain seq x y z
N VAL A 1 8.40 1.49 -8.06
CA VAL A 1 9.28 1.50 -6.86
C VAL A 1 10.14 2.74 -6.97
N HIS A 2 10.14 3.62 -5.96
CA HIS A 2 11.01 4.79 -5.91
C HIS A 2 12.28 4.41 -5.14
N PRO A 3 13.41 4.12 -5.82
CA PRO A 3 14.64 3.64 -5.15
C PRO A 3 15.37 4.74 -4.37
N PHE A 4 14.98 6.00 -4.54
CA PHE A 4 15.61 7.16 -3.91
C PHE A 4 14.55 8.09 -3.32
N PHE A 5 14.85 8.62 -2.13
CA PHE A 5 14.09 9.69 -1.49
C PHE A 5 15.05 10.84 -1.15
N ASN A 6 14.76 12.06 -1.62
CA ASN A 6 15.63 13.23 -1.47
C ASN A 6 17.11 12.98 -1.84
N GLY A 7 17.35 12.21 -2.90
CA GLY A 7 18.70 11.88 -3.37
C GLY A 7 19.46 10.85 -2.51
N ARG A 8 18.83 10.29 -1.47
CA ARG A 8 19.38 9.21 -0.66
C ARG A 8 18.70 7.88 -1.00
N PRO A 9 19.43 6.76 -1.01
CA PRO A 9 18.83 5.44 -1.17
C PRO A 9 17.88 5.19 0.01
N ALA A 10 16.68 4.68 -0.29
CA ALA A 10 15.73 4.34 0.76
C ALA A 10 16.26 3.17 1.61
N LEU A 11 16.14 3.29 2.93
CA LEU A 11 16.64 2.28 3.88
C LEU A 11 15.88 0.95 3.67
N SER A 12 16.53 -0.19 3.88
CA SER A 12 15.82 -1.48 3.82
C SER A 12 14.88 -1.62 5.02
N LEU A 13 13.74 -2.28 4.85
CA LEU A 13 12.77 -2.49 5.93
C LEU A 13 13.38 -3.18 7.16
N THR A 14 14.25 -4.16 6.94
CA THR A 14 14.97 -4.84 8.03
C THR A 14 15.91 -3.90 8.77
N ALA A 15 16.63 -3.04 8.06
CA ALA A 15 17.48 -2.04 8.68
C ALA A 15 16.65 -1.01 9.43
N ALA A 16 15.53 -0.54 8.88
CA ALA A 16 14.63 0.40 9.56
C ALA A 16 14.08 -0.17 10.88
N LEU A 17 13.76 -1.47 10.93
CA LEU A 17 13.23 -2.11 12.14
C LEU A 17 14.29 -2.52 13.16
N GLN A 18 15.55 -2.63 12.75
CA GLN A 18 16.68 -3.04 13.60
C GLN A 18 17.66 -1.90 13.89
N ALA A 19 17.47 -0.73 13.29
CA ALA A 19 18.43 0.36 13.37
C ALA A 19 18.51 0.90 14.80
N GLN A 20 19.73 0.89 15.33
CA GLN A 20 20.13 1.72 16.46
C GLN A 20 20.41 3.18 16.05
N GLU A 21 20.47 3.45 14.74
CA GLU A 21 20.69 4.79 14.19
C GLU A 21 19.38 5.45 13.70
N PRO A 22 19.27 6.78 13.78
CA PRO A 22 18.07 7.50 13.38
C PRO A 22 17.78 7.33 11.88
N ILE A 23 16.60 6.79 11.56
CA ILE A 23 16.11 6.64 10.19
C ILE A 23 15.98 8.03 9.57
N PRO A 24 16.53 8.29 8.37
CA PRO A 24 16.32 9.57 7.70
C PRO A 24 14.84 9.77 7.42
N SER A 25 14.27 10.80 8.04
CA SER A 25 12.87 11.19 7.88
C SER A 25 12.64 11.77 6.48
N ALA A 26 11.50 11.39 5.90
CA ALA A 26 11.01 11.90 4.63
C ALA A 26 10.27 13.24 4.79
N ALA A 27 9.54 13.36 5.89
CA ALA A 27 8.87 14.55 6.41
C ALA A 27 8.65 14.36 7.92
N ASP A 28 8.13 15.37 8.61
CA ASP A 28 7.82 15.26 10.04
C ASP A 28 6.99 13.99 10.34
N ASN A 29 7.54 13.10 11.16
CA ASN A 29 6.97 11.79 11.53
C ASN A 29 6.66 10.84 10.36
N LEU A 30 7.31 11.02 9.21
CA LEU A 30 7.19 10.16 8.04
C LEU A 30 8.55 9.56 7.68
N TYR A 31 8.59 8.24 7.53
CA TYR A 31 9.80 7.49 7.22
C TYR A 31 9.54 6.55 6.06
N LEU A 32 10.54 6.37 5.20
CA LEU A 32 10.43 5.51 4.02
C LEU A 32 11.38 4.32 4.14
N ALA A 33 10.81 3.12 4.02
CA ALA A 33 11.56 1.87 3.95
C ALA A 33 11.22 1.10 2.67
N THR A 34 12.24 0.48 2.06
CA THR A 34 12.07 -0.39 0.89
C THR A 34 12.02 -1.85 1.31
N VAL A 35 11.11 -2.56 0.66
CA VAL A 35 10.84 -3.97 0.96
C VAL A 35 11.53 -4.84 -0.10
N GLY A 36 12.85 -4.98 0.02
CA GLY A 36 13.66 -5.81 -0.88
C GLY A 36 14.99 -5.17 -1.27
N ASN A 37 15.79 -5.87 -2.07
CA ASN A 37 17.09 -5.39 -2.51
C ASN A 37 16.89 -4.32 -3.60
N GLY A 38 16.94 -3.02 -3.25
CA GLY A 38 17.03 -1.81 -4.11
C GLY A 38 15.98 -1.59 -5.23
N ASN A 39 15.67 -2.63 -6.00
CA ASN A 39 14.79 -2.68 -7.17
C ASN A 39 13.55 -3.57 -6.97
N ALA A 40 13.46 -4.27 -5.83
CA ALA A 40 12.41 -5.21 -5.51
C ALA A 40 11.30 -4.53 -4.70
N GLY A 41 10.07 -4.49 -5.24
CA GLY A 41 8.89 -4.03 -4.48
C GLY A 41 8.36 -5.11 -3.52
N PRO A 42 7.35 -4.80 -2.69
CA PRO A 42 6.77 -5.75 -1.72
C PRO A 42 6.31 -7.07 -2.34
N ALA A 43 5.96 -7.06 -3.63
CA ALA A 43 5.65 -8.25 -4.43
C ALA A 43 6.74 -9.34 -4.41
N GLN A 44 8.02 -8.95 -4.28
CA GLN A 44 9.17 -9.87 -4.26
C GLN A 44 9.54 -10.29 -2.84
N LEU A 45 9.01 -9.61 -1.81
CA LEU A 45 9.07 -10.11 -0.45
C LEU A 45 8.03 -11.24 -0.33
N GLY A 46 8.49 -12.47 -0.50
CA GLY A 46 7.62 -13.64 -0.35
C GLY A 46 6.89 -13.61 1.00
N LEU A 47 5.66 -14.12 1.01
CA LEU A 47 4.75 -14.09 2.17
C LEU A 47 5.40 -14.56 3.48
N LYS A 48 6.27 -15.58 3.43
CA LYS A 48 7.01 -16.06 4.61
C LYS A 48 7.92 -14.97 5.20
N LYS A 49 8.71 -14.28 4.36
CA LYS A 49 9.61 -13.22 4.84
C LYS A 49 8.82 -12.04 5.40
N PHE A 50 7.68 -11.72 4.80
CA PHE A 50 6.78 -10.71 5.34
C PHE A 50 6.23 -11.12 6.72
N PHE A 51 5.81 -12.37 6.87
CA PHE A 51 5.35 -12.92 8.14
C PHE A 51 6.42 -12.88 9.24
N ASP A 52 7.67 -13.22 8.89
CA ASP A 52 8.80 -13.20 9.83
C ASP A 52 9.10 -11.77 10.35
N LEU A 53 8.69 -10.72 9.62
CA LEU A 53 8.88 -9.31 10.01
C LEU A 53 7.71 -8.72 10.82
N MET A 54 6.55 -9.37 10.82
CA MET A 54 5.33 -8.88 11.49
C MET A 54 5.53 -8.60 12.99
N PRO A 55 6.24 -9.45 13.77
CA PRO A 55 6.50 -9.15 15.18
C PRO A 55 7.26 -7.83 15.39
N ASN A 56 8.26 -7.56 14.56
CA ASN A 56 9.06 -6.32 14.66
C ASN A 56 8.25 -5.09 14.24
N LEU A 57 7.41 -5.23 13.22
CA LEU A 57 6.49 -4.17 12.79
C LEU A 57 5.49 -3.83 13.90
N LYS A 58 4.93 -4.84 14.59
CA LYS A 58 4.00 -4.64 15.72
C LYS A 58 4.67 -4.07 16.96
N ALA A 59 5.95 -4.36 17.17
CA ALA A 59 6.74 -3.86 18.30
C ALA A 59 7.37 -2.49 18.04
N SER A 60 7.24 -1.95 16.83
CA SER A 60 7.80 -0.66 16.47
C SER A 60 7.03 0.50 17.09
N ASP A 61 7.70 1.63 17.29
CA ASP A 61 7.11 2.86 17.84
C ASP A 61 6.26 3.65 16.82
N PHE A 62 5.92 3.05 15.67
CA PHE A 62 5.12 3.69 14.64
C PHE A 62 3.63 3.48 14.88
N ASP A 63 2.87 4.57 14.96
CA ASP A 63 1.40 4.51 15.06
C ASP A 63 0.77 3.89 13.81
N TYR A 64 1.36 4.16 12.63
CA TYR A 64 0.87 3.68 11.34
C TYR A 64 2.01 3.20 10.45
N ILE A 65 1.80 2.05 9.83
CA ILE A 65 2.70 1.49 8.82
C ILE A 65 1.91 1.26 7.54
N ILE A 66 2.31 1.94 6.46
CA ILE A 66 1.63 1.88 5.17
C ILE A 66 2.45 1.03 4.20
N PHE A 67 1.83 -0.01 3.66
CA PHE A 67 2.44 -0.85 2.64
C PHE A 67 1.89 -0.49 1.25
N ASP A 68 2.78 -0.05 0.35
CA ASP A 68 2.47 0.14 -1.06
C ASP A 68 2.45 -1.20 -1.80
N MET A 69 1.27 -1.78 -1.93
CA MET A 69 1.08 -3.11 -2.53
C MET A 69 0.95 -3.03 -4.05
N PRO A 70 1.44 -4.03 -4.82
CA PRO A 70 1.27 -4.04 -6.26
C PRO A 70 -0.22 -4.12 -6.66
N PRO A 71 -0.57 -3.78 -7.91
CA PRO A 71 -1.95 -3.87 -8.40
C PRO A 71 -2.57 -5.26 -8.21
N LEU A 72 -3.90 -5.29 -8.07
CA LEU A 72 -4.65 -6.55 -7.99
C LEU A 72 -4.65 -7.27 -9.34
N GLY A 73 -4.45 -8.58 -9.29
CA GLY A 73 -4.50 -9.50 -10.42
C GLY A 73 -4.76 -10.93 -9.91
N GLN A 74 -5.06 -11.85 -10.83
CA GLN A 74 -5.51 -13.22 -10.50
C GLN A 74 -4.55 -14.00 -9.58
N THR A 75 -3.25 -13.69 -9.60
CA THR A 75 -2.21 -14.33 -8.78
C THR A 75 -1.37 -13.31 -7.98
N SER A 76 -1.95 -12.15 -7.67
CA SER A 76 -1.20 -11.07 -7.06
C SER A 76 -0.77 -11.40 -5.62
N PRO A 77 0.52 -11.19 -5.25
CA PRO A 77 0.98 -11.28 -3.86
C PRO A 77 0.17 -10.41 -2.89
N THR A 78 -0.44 -9.33 -3.38
CA THR A 78 -1.33 -8.44 -2.63
C THR A 78 -2.46 -9.19 -1.94
N LEU A 79 -3.03 -10.23 -2.56
CA LEU A 79 -4.13 -11.00 -1.95
C LEU A 79 -3.67 -11.75 -0.70
N GLY A 80 -2.49 -12.38 -0.77
CA GLY A 80 -1.91 -13.07 0.38
C GLY A 80 -1.46 -12.10 1.47
N MET A 81 -0.94 -10.92 1.10
CA MET A 81 -0.53 -9.89 2.05
C MET A 81 -1.72 -9.20 2.73
N ALA A 82 -2.81 -8.97 1.99
CA ALA A 82 -4.02 -8.30 2.48
C ALA A 82 -4.62 -8.97 3.72
N GLY A 83 -4.54 -10.30 3.82
CA GLY A 83 -5.00 -11.05 4.99
C GLY A 83 -4.29 -10.68 6.29
N PHE A 84 -3.08 -10.12 6.21
CA PHE A 84 -2.29 -9.70 7.38
C PHE A 84 -2.46 -8.21 7.72
N MET A 85 -3.12 -7.43 6.87
CA MET A 85 -3.23 -5.97 7.03
C MET A 85 -4.49 -5.60 7.80
N ASP A 86 -4.37 -4.74 8.82
CA ASP A 86 -5.52 -4.34 9.65
C ASP A 86 -6.64 -3.67 8.84
N LYS A 87 -6.26 -2.94 7.81
CA LYS A 87 -7.15 -2.26 6.87
C LYS A 87 -6.54 -2.26 5.47
N VAL A 88 -7.37 -2.46 4.46
CA VAL A 88 -6.95 -2.37 3.05
C VAL A 88 -7.67 -1.20 2.37
N LEU A 89 -6.92 -0.41 1.62
CA LEU A 89 -7.43 0.67 0.78
C LEU A 89 -7.31 0.26 -0.69
N LEU A 90 -8.43 -0.05 -1.33
CA LEU A 90 -8.49 -0.37 -2.76
C LEU A 90 -8.60 0.92 -3.56
N VAL A 91 -7.52 1.31 -4.24
CA VAL A 91 -7.52 2.50 -5.09
C VAL A 91 -8.01 2.14 -6.51
N VAL A 92 -9.06 2.81 -6.96
CA VAL A 92 -9.64 2.66 -8.30
C VAL A 92 -9.39 3.94 -9.09
N GLU A 93 -8.61 3.85 -10.17
CA GLU A 93 -8.37 4.96 -11.08
C GLU A 93 -9.58 5.16 -12.01
N GLY A 94 -10.22 6.34 -11.91
CA GLY A 94 -11.30 6.77 -12.78
C GLY A 94 -10.89 6.78 -14.25
N GLU A 95 -11.86 6.53 -15.13
CA GLU A 95 -11.70 6.55 -16.60
C GLU A 95 -10.76 5.47 -17.18
N LYS A 96 -10.06 4.72 -16.32
CA LYS A 96 -9.10 3.70 -16.71
C LYS A 96 -9.51 2.31 -16.26
N THR A 97 -10.01 2.17 -15.03
CA THR A 97 -10.34 0.85 -14.47
C THR A 97 -11.82 0.52 -14.71
N GLY A 98 -12.08 -0.54 -15.46
CA GLY A 98 -13.43 -1.02 -15.75
C GLY A 98 -14.12 -1.62 -14.51
N ARG A 99 -15.46 -1.45 -14.43
CA ARG A 99 -16.28 -1.91 -13.29
C ARG A 99 -16.10 -3.40 -12.97
N GLU A 100 -16.02 -4.25 -13.98
CA GLU A 100 -15.87 -5.70 -13.79
C GLU A 100 -14.53 -6.07 -13.15
N THR A 101 -13.45 -5.37 -13.54
CA THR A 101 -12.13 -5.54 -12.94
C THR A 101 -12.12 -5.14 -11.47
N VAL A 102 -12.78 -4.01 -11.14
CA VAL A 102 -12.94 -3.58 -9.75
C VAL A 102 -13.72 -4.62 -8.94
N LYS A 103 -14.84 -5.10 -9.49
CA LYS A 103 -15.71 -6.08 -8.82
C LYS A 103 -14.94 -7.36 -8.50
N ARG A 104 -14.24 -7.94 -9.48
CA ARG A 104 -13.43 -9.16 -9.29
C ARG A 104 -12.30 -8.96 -8.28
N GLY A 105 -11.60 -7.82 -8.35
CA GLY A 105 -10.54 -7.50 -7.40
C GLY A 105 -11.06 -7.33 -5.96
N TYR A 106 -12.20 -6.67 -5.81
CA TYR A 106 -12.88 -6.53 -4.53
C TYR A 106 -13.34 -7.88 -3.98
N GLU A 107 -13.98 -8.72 -4.80
CA GLU A 107 -14.40 -10.07 -4.43
C GLU A 107 -13.22 -10.95 -3.96
N ALA A 108 -12.09 -10.85 -4.65
CA ALA A 108 -10.87 -11.57 -4.25
C ALA A 108 -10.30 -11.07 -2.91
N LEU A 109 -10.39 -9.77 -2.63
CA LEU A 109 -9.93 -9.20 -1.36
C LEU A 109 -10.84 -9.57 -0.19
N ILE A 110 -12.18 -9.48 -0.36
CA ILE A 110 -13.13 -9.80 0.72
C ILE A 110 -13.05 -11.27 1.16
N ALA A 111 -12.62 -12.16 0.26
CA ALA A 111 -12.38 -13.57 0.59
C ALA A 111 -11.23 -13.76 1.59
N GLY A 112 -10.29 -12.81 1.66
CA GLY A 112 -9.18 -12.82 2.61
C GLY A 112 -9.42 -12.02 3.89
N ARG A 113 -10.16 -10.90 3.83
CA ARG A 113 -10.52 -10.05 4.98
C ARG A 113 -11.69 -9.13 4.63
N ASP A 114 -12.51 -8.77 5.61
CA ASP A 114 -13.71 -7.93 5.43
C ASP A 114 -13.48 -6.41 5.57
N ASN A 115 -12.36 -5.97 6.14
CA ASN A 115 -12.06 -4.55 6.38
C ASN A 115 -11.38 -3.83 5.19
N ILE A 116 -12.13 -3.65 4.11
CA ILE A 116 -11.68 -3.00 2.87
C ILE A 116 -12.48 -1.72 2.63
N SER A 117 -11.80 -0.63 2.26
CA SER A 117 -12.45 0.58 1.74
C SER A 117 -11.95 0.89 0.34
N VAL A 118 -12.84 1.41 -0.50
CA VAL A 118 -12.52 1.77 -1.88
C VAL A 118 -12.29 3.28 -1.98
N ILE A 119 -11.21 3.67 -2.63
CA ILE A 119 -10.89 5.07 -2.93
C ILE A 119 -10.99 5.25 -4.44
N PHE A 120 -11.95 6.05 -4.89
CA PHE A 120 -12.05 6.44 -6.30
C PHE A 120 -11.15 7.63 -6.56
N ASN A 121 -10.11 7.43 -7.35
CA ASN A 121 -9.09 8.44 -7.63
C ASN A 121 -9.23 8.96 -9.06
N LYS A 122 -8.84 10.22 -9.30
CA LYS A 122 -8.89 10.89 -10.61
C LYS A 122 -10.28 10.87 -11.27
N GLY A 123 -11.34 10.84 -10.47
CA GLY A 123 -12.69 11.01 -10.97
C GLY A 123 -12.88 12.41 -11.55
N ARG A 124 -13.41 12.50 -12.77
CA ARG A 124 -13.85 13.77 -13.35
C ARG A 124 -15.36 13.91 -13.20
N SER A 125 -15.80 15.08 -12.76
CA SER A 125 -17.19 15.48 -12.87
C SER A 125 -17.39 16.08 -14.26
N TYR A 126 -18.15 15.41 -15.11
CA TYR A 126 -18.53 15.93 -16.42
C TYR A 126 -19.76 16.84 -16.36
N VAL A 127 -20.35 16.98 -15.16
CA VAL A 127 -21.51 17.82 -14.93
C VAL A 127 -21.02 19.22 -14.54
N PRO A 128 -21.46 20.27 -15.25
CA PRO A 128 -21.12 21.64 -14.90
C PRO A 128 -21.49 22.00 -13.45
N ASP A 129 -20.65 22.81 -12.79
CA ASP A 129 -20.80 23.12 -11.36
C ASP A 129 -22.15 23.73 -10.97
N TRP A 130 -22.80 24.43 -11.90
CA TRP A 130 -24.11 25.07 -11.71
C TRP A 130 -25.28 24.09 -11.60
N LEU A 131 -25.09 22.80 -11.93
CA LEU A 131 -26.11 21.77 -11.79
C LEU A 131 -26.02 21.02 -10.44
N HIS A 132 -24.96 21.22 -9.65
CA HIS A 132 -24.80 20.60 -8.32
C HIS A 132 -25.47 21.41 -7.19
N SER A 133 -26.18 22.50 -7.53
CA SER A 133 -26.71 23.48 -6.56
C SER A 133 -28.13 23.20 -6.05
N ASP A 134 -28.74 22.05 -6.35
CA ASP A 134 -30.08 21.71 -5.86
C ASP A 134 -30.12 20.27 -5.34
N SER A 135 -29.78 20.09 -4.06
CA SER A 135 -30.16 18.93 -3.22
C SER A 135 -30.03 19.28 -1.74
#